data_AF-A0A0R3JRH6-F1
#
_entry.id   AF-A0A0R3JRH6-F1
#
_cell.length_a   1.000
_cell.length_b   1.000
_cell.length_c   1.000
_cell.angle_alpha   90.00
_cell.angle_beta   90.00
_cell.angle_gamma   90.00
#
_symmetry.space_group_name_H-M   'P 1'
#
loop_
_entity.id
_entity.type
_entity.pdbx_description
1 polymer ?
#
loop_
_entity_poly.entity_id
_entity_poly.type
_entity_poly.pdbx_seq_one_letter_code
_entity_poly.pdbx_strand_id
1 'polypeptide(L)' 'MLTEDVKRIILGLRPQDYIKGPEKDHNPKYEGDIWVFKNTTYLDKQIYIKIRYNPPEEVVCISFHEDMNE' A
#
# COMPACT_ATOMS: atom_id res chain seq x y z
N MET A 1 -2.43 -9.66 12.24
CA MET A 1 -2.98 -10.11 10.95
C MET A 1 -2.20 -11.31 10.49
N LEU A 2 -2.87 -12.31 9.92
CA LEU A 2 -2.19 -13.40 9.24
C LEU A 2 -1.70 -12.91 7.87
N THR A 3 -0.68 -13.56 7.32
CA THR A 3 -0.13 -13.20 6.00
C THR A 3 -1.21 -13.19 4.91
N GLU A 4 -2.21 -14.07 4.99
CA GLU A 4 -3.25 -14.15 3.96
C GLU A 4 -4.27 -13.02 4.08
N ASP A 5 -4.45 -12.44 5.28
CA ASP A 5 -5.24 -11.22 5.45
C ASP A 5 -4.55 -10.05 4.74
N VAL A 6 -3.23 -9.91 4.92
CA VAL A 6 -2.42 -8.87 4.26
C VAL A 6 -2.55 -8.96 2.75
N LYS A 7 -2.40 -10.17 2.17
CA LYS A 7 -2.56 -10.38 0.73
C LYS A 7 -3.96 -10.01 0.24
N ARG A 8 -5.01 -10.45 0.95
CA ARG A 8 -6.41 -10.14 0.60
C ARG A 8 -6.67 -8.64 0.59
N ILE A 9 -6.15 -7.91 1.58
CA ILE A 9 -6.32 -6.46 1.68
C ILE A 9 -5.61 -5.76 0.51
N ILE A 10 -4.36 -6.13 0.21
CA ILE A 10 -3.58 -5.52 -0.88
C ILE A 10 -4.24 -5.79 -2.24
N LEU A 11 -4.66 -7.04 -2.50
CA LEU A 11 -5.32 -7.41 -3.75
C LEU A 11 -6.75 -6.83 -3.88
N GLY A 12 -7.34 -6.41 -2.76
CA GLY A 12 -8.67 -5.80 -2.70
C GLY A 12 -8.66 -4.27 -2.72
N LEU A 13 -7.50 -3.62 -2.86
CA LEU A 13 -7.39 -2.16 -2.94
C LEU A 13 -8.20 -1.60 -4.12
N ARG A 14 -8.95 -0.53 -3.85
CA ARG A 14 -9.79 0.18 -4.83
C ARG A 14 -9.32 1.62 -4.99
N PRO A 15 -9.71 2.30 -6.08
CA PRO A 15 -9.38 3.72 -6.27
C PRO A 15 -9.80 4.64 -5.11
N GLN A 16 -10.85 4.29 -4.34
CA GLN A 16 -11.29 5.07 -3.18
C GLN A 16 -10.34 4.95 -1.98
N ASP A 17 -9.52 3.90 -1.93
CA ASP A 17 -8.55 3.68 -0.85
C ASP A 17 -7.25 4.49 -1.10
N TYR A 18 -7.11 5.14 -2.26
CA TYR A 18 -5.93 5.91 -2.63
C TYR A 18 -5.77 7.18 -1.78
N ILE A 19 -4.54 7.42 -1.30
CA ILE A 19 -4.18 8.63 -0.55
C ILE A 19 -3.24 9.52 -1.36
N LYS A 20 -2.15 8.96 -1.90
CA LYS A 20 -1.14 9.72 -2.65
C LYS A 20 -0.30 8.85 -3.58
N GLY A 21 0.35 9.50 -4.55
CA GLY A 21 1.14 8.87 -5.62
C GLY A 21 0.60 9.19 -7.03
N PRO A 22 1.26 8.79 -8.12
CA PRO A 22 2.60 8.21 -8.15
C PRO A 22 3.65 9.25 -7.71
N GLU A 23 4.52 8.85 -6.80
CA GLU A 23 5.69 9.64 -6.37
C GLU A 23 6.97 8.84 -6.63
N LYS A 24 8.08 9.49 -6.94
CA LYS A 24 9.36 8.78 -7.01
C LYS A 24 9.80 8.33 -5.62
N ASP A 25 10.43 7.15 -5.56
CA ASP A 25 11.09 6.72 -4.33
C ASP A 25 12.17 7.75 -3.98
N HIS A 26 12.29 8.07 -2.69
CA HIS A 26 13.34 8.97 -2.20
C HIS A 26 14.73 8.35 -2.41
N ASN A 27 14.82 7.03 -2.49
CA ASN A 27 16.04 6.33 -2.85
C ASN A 27 16.09 6.11 -4.37
N PRO A 28 16.98 6.81 -5.11
CA PRO A 28 17.06 6.71 -6.56
C PRO A 28 17.53 5.35 -7.07
N LYS A 29 17.95 4.43 -6.19
CA LYS A 29 18.29 3.04 -6.56
C LYS A 29 17.08 2.19 -6.90
N TYR A 30 15.88 2.61 -6.49
CA TYR A 30 14.66 1.84 -6.73
C TYR A 30 13.87 2.47 -7.87
N GLU A 31 13.69 1.71 -8.95
CA GLU A 31 12.82 2.07 -10.05
C GLU A 31 11.34 1.82 -9.71
N GLY A 32 10.46 2.45 -10.48
CA GLY A 32 9.02 2.44 -10.26
C GLY A 32 8.52 3.64 -9.47
N ASP A 33 7.20 3.63 -9.24
CA ASP A 33 6.50 4.70 -8.54
C ASP A 33 5.92 4.19 -7.22
N ILE A 34 5.93 5.07 -6.22
CA ILE A 34 5.37 4.85 -4.90
C ILE A 34 3.91 5.28 -4.91
N TRP A 35 3.08 4.40 -4.36
CA TRP A 35 1.66 4.62 -4.13
C TRP A 35 1.33 4.33 -2.69
N VAL A 36 0.44 5.14 -2.12
CA VAL A 36 -0.01 5.01 -0.74
C VAL A 36 -1.52 4.93 -0.71
N PHE A 37 -2.01 3.98 0.08
CA PHE A 37 -3.42 3.70 0.28
C PHE A 37 -3.74 3.64 1.77
N LYS A 38 -5.01 3.85 2.10
CA LYS A 38 -5.55 3.69 3.45
C LYS A 38 -6.85 2.90 3.35
N ASN A 39 -6.84 1.66 3.85
CA ASN A 39 -8.00 0.78 3.85
C ASN A 39 -8.71 0.84 5.21
N THR A 40 -10.03 1.02 5.22
CA THR A 40 -10.83 1.09 6.46
C THR A 40 -11.72 -0.13 6.68
N THR A 41 -11.57 -1.18 5.86
CA THR A 41 -12.52 -2.29 5.77
C THR A 41 -12.13 -3.52 6.60
N TYR A 42 -10.97 -3.52 7.24
CA TYR A 42 -10.47 -4.68 7.98
C TYR A 42 -10.62 -4.51 9.50
N LEU A 43 -11.58 -5.23 10.10
CA LEU A 43 -11.81 -5.25 11.55
C LEU A 43 -11.90 -3.85 12.19
N ASP A 44 -12.53 -2.90 11.51
CA ASP A 44 -12.66 -1.49 11.91
C ASP A 44 -11.32 -0.75 12.11
N LYS A 45 -10.21 -1.32 11.63
CA LYS A 45 -8.89 -0.71 11.66
C LYS A 45 -8.64 0.04 10.37
N GLN A 46 -8.04 1.22 10.51
CA GLN A 46 -7.47 1.93 9.37
C GLN A 46 -6.07 1.39 9.11
N ILE A 47 -5.84 0.83 7.93
CA ILE A 47 -4.56 0.24 7.55
C ILE A 47 -3.86 1.14 6.54
N TYR A 48 -2.67 1.61 6.89
CA TYR A 48 -1.76 2.31 5.99
C TYR A 48 -0.98 1.31 5.14
N ILE A 49 -0.98 1.51 3.82
CA ILE A 49 -0.33 0.62 2.86
C ILE A 49 0.52 1.46 1.92
N LYS A 50 1.81 1.13 1.80
CA LYS A 50 2.73 1.74 0.85
C LYS A 50 3.26 0.67 -0.09
N ILE A 51 3.06 0.85 -1.39
CA ILE A 51 3.58 -0.05 -2.43
C ILE A 51 4.52 0.70 -3.37
N ARG A 52 5.46 -0.04 -3.96
CA ARG A 52 6.20 0.37 -5.15
C ARG A 52 5.71 -0.45 -6.32
N TYR A 53 5.31 0.24 -7.39
CA TYR A 53 4.91 -0.40 -8.64
C TYR A 53 5.94 -0.05 -9.73
N ASN A 54 6.63 -1.07 -10.23
CA ASN A 54 7.49 -0.97 -11.40
C ASN A 54 6.86 -1.81 -12.53
N PRO A 55 5.99 -1.22 -13.35
CA PRO A 55 5.29 -1.94 -14.40
C PRO A 55 6.28 -2.54 -15.42
N PRO A 56 5.92 -3.67 -16.06
CA PRO A 56 4.69 -4.45 -15.84
C PRO A 56 4.82 -5.54 -14.77
N GLU A 57 6.02 -5.82 -14.28
CA GLU A 57 6.33 -7.11 -13.63
C GLU A 57 6.40 -7.07 -12.10
N GLU A 58 6.60 -5.90 -11.49
CA GLU A 58 6.90 -5.83 -10.06
C GLU A 58 5.93 -4.92 -9.30
N VAL A 59 5.30 -5.50 -8.27
CA VAL A 59 4.65 -4.77 -7.17
C VAL A 59 5.28 -5.22 -5.86
N VAL A 60 5.86 -4.30 -5.11
CA VAL A 60 6.42 -4.57 -3.78
C VAL A 60 5.62 -3.83 -2.73
N CYS A 61 5.12 -4.55 -1.72
CA CYS A 61 4.60 -3.93 -0.50
C CYS A 61 5.77 -3.48 0.37
N ILE A 62 5.94 -2.18 0.57
CA ILE A 62 7.02 -1.57 1.36
C ILE A 62 6.60 -1.41 2.82
N SER A 63 5.36 -1.01 3.05
CA SER A 63 4.83 -0.77 4.40
C SER A 63 3.39 -1.25 4.50
N PHE A 64 3.07 -1.92 5.60
CA PHE A 64 1.74 -2.38 5.91
C PHE A 64 1.58 -2.37 7.44
N HIS A 65 0.82 -1.42 7.97
CA HIS A 65 0.56 -1.32 9.40
C HIS A 65 -0.77 -0.61 9.68
N GLU A 66 -1.28 -0.78 10.88
CA GLU A 66 -2.38 0.02 11.39
C GLU A 66 -1.95 1.50 11.45
N ASP A 67 -2.80 2.39 10.96
CA ASP A 67 -2.62 3.83 11.07
C ASP A 67 -3.15 4.27 12.44
N MET A 68 -2.21 4.59 13.34
CA MET A 68 -2.53 4.99 14.72
C MET A 68 -2.84 6.49 14.84
N ASN A 69 -2.92 7.21 13.71
CA ASN A 69 -3.28 8.61 13.71
C ASN A 69 -4.82 8.73 13.69
N GLU A 70 -5.38 9.23 14.79
CA GLU A 70 -6.78 9.65 14.92
C GLU A 70 -7.13 10.83 14.00
#